data_AF-A0A4Y2W4G2-F1
#
_entry.id   AF-A0A4Y2W4G2-F1
#
_cell.length_a   1.000
_cell.length_b   1.000
_cell.length_c   1.000
_cell.angle_alpha   90.00
_cell.angle_beta   90.00
_cell.angle_gamma   90.00
#
_symmetry.space_group_name_H-M   'P 1'
#
loop_
_entity.id
_entity.type
_entity.pdbx_description
1 polymer ?
#
loop_
_entity_poly.entity_id
_entity_poly.type
_entity_poly.pdbx_seq_one_letter_code
_entity_poly.pdbx_strand_id
1 'polypeptide(L)'
;METLVQLGGTYRGCFTKFIEKLEVFLKTEVDDSDLYVSHLSHLTEKDTKIQHLNDEILKLIQGKDRCTERDICNEIESAESYEDKFIYWKTKLERCISRADNGIDTHSKIDEDSDIPNEDKYQYLIQSNFKGSRAREVV
;
A
#
# COMPACT_ATOMS: atom_id res chain seq x y z
N MET A 1 26.14 -15.19 -9.16
CA MET A 1 25.04 -14.63 -9.98
C MET A 1 23.82 -15.52 -9.94
N GLU A 2 23.92 -16.79 -10.34
CA GLU A 2 22.78 -17.74 -10.37
C GLU A 2 22.09 -17.88 -9.00
N THR A 3 22.88 -17.90 -7.92
CA THR A 3 22.39 -17.94 -6.53
C THR A 3 21.62 -16.69 -6.11
N LEU A 4 22.05 -15.49 -6.52
CA LEU A 4 21.37 -14.24 -6.18
C LEU A 4 20.08 -14.05 -6.99
N VAL A 5 20.09 -14.44 -8.26
CA VAL A 5 18.87 -14.44 -9.09
C VAL A 5 17.83 -15.42 -8.52
N GLN A 6 18.25 -16.62 -8.10
CA GLN A 6 17.37 -17.57 -7.40
C GLN A 6 16.85 -17.02 -6.07
N LEU A 7 17.70 -16.35 -5.29
CA LEU A 7 17.31 -15.71 -4.03
C LEU A 7 16.30 -14.58 -4.28
N GLY A 8 16.53 -13.73 -5.28
CA GLY A 8 15.61 -12.68 -5.72
C GLY A 8 14.24 -13.24 -6.12
N GLY A 9 14.23 -14.30 -6.95
CA GLY A 9 13.00 -15.01 -7.30
C GLY A 9 12.26 -15.58 -6.09
N THR A 10 12.99 -16.12 -5.11
CA THR A 10 12.41 -16.65 -3.86
C THR A 10 11.75 -15.55 -3.04
N TYR A 11 12.43 -14.42 -2.84
CA TYR A 11 11.88 -13.27 -2.09
C TYR A 11 10.67 -12.65 -2.78
N ARG A 12 10.73 -12.48 -4.12
CA ARG A 12 9.58 -12.04 -4.93
C ARG A 12 8.38 -12.98 -4.77
N GLY A 13 8.62 -14.30 -4.75
CA GLY A 13 7.58 -15.31 -4.46
C GLY A 13 7.01 -15.20 -3.04
N CYS A 14 7.85 -14.95 -2.04
CA CYS A 14 7.40 -14.70 -0.66
C CYS A 14 6.57 -13.42 -0.54
N PHE A 15 6.92 -12.36 -1.28
CA PHE A 15 6.18 -11.11 -1.33
C PHE A 15 4.80 -11.29 -1.96
N THR A 16 4.70 -11.99 -3.09
CA THR A 16 3.40 -12.32 -3.72
C THR A 16 2.49 -13.11 -2.78
N LYS A 17 3.01 -14.13 -2.10
CA LYS A 17 2.25 -14.90 -1.10
C LYS A 17 1.79 -14.04 0.09
N PHE A 18 2.59 -13.04 0.46
CA PHE A 18 2.21 -12.10 1.52
C PHE A 18 1.08 -11.18 1.06
N ILE A 19 1.16 -10.67 -0.17
CA ILE A 19 0.08 -9.89 -0.81
C ILE A 19 -1.22 -10.69 -0.86
N GLU A 20 -1.19 -11.95 -1.30
CA GLU A 20 -2.39 -12.79 -1.36
C GLU A 20 -3.05 -12.94 0.01
N LYS A 21 -2.24 -13.15 1.06
CA LYS A 21 -2.74 -13.21 2.45
C LYS A 21 -3.30 -11.87 2.90
N LEU A 22 -2.63 -10.78 2.55
CA LEU A 22 -3.08 -9.43 2.86
C LEU A 22 -4.40 -9.11 2.17
N GLU A 23 -4.58 -9.54 0.92
CA GLU A 23 -5.83 -9.37 0.19
C GLU A 23 -7.00 -10.08 0.88
N VAL A 24 -6.78 -11.32 1.34
CA VAL A 24 -7.79 -12.07 2.10
C VAL A 24 -8.10 -11.36 3.41
N PHE A 25 -7.07 -10.90 4.13
CA PHE A 25 -7.23 -10.16 5.39
C PHE A 25 -8.04 -8.87 5.22
N LEU A 26 -7.76 -8.07 4.19
CA LEU A 26 -8.52 -6.83 3.96
C LEU A 26 -10.00 -7.08 3.58
N LYS A 27 -10.38 -8.31 3.21
CA LYS A 27 -11.77 -8.69 2.96
C LYS A 27 -12.52 -9.11 4.24
N THR A 28 -11.84 -9.32 5.37
CA THR A 28 -12.50 -9.86 6.59
C THR A 28 -13.16 -8.82 7.48
N GLU A 29 -13.38 -7.58 7.00
CA GLU A 29 -14.02 -6.47 7.75
C GLU A 29 -13.45 -6.22 9.17
N VAL A 30 -12.17 -6.54 9.39
CA VAL A 30 -11.48 -6.30 10.65
C VAL A 30 -11.05 -4.84 10.72
N ASP A 31 -11.52 -4.07 11.69
CA ASP A 31 -11.11 -2.68 11.89
C ASP A 31 -10.14 -2.57 13.07
N ASP A 32 -8.88 -2.94 12.81
CA ASP A 32 -7.80 -2.95 13.79
C ASP A 32 -6.57 -2.22 13.23
N SER A 33 -6.37 -0.98 13.69
CA SER A 33 -5.26 -0.12 13.26
C SER A 33 -3.90 -0.74 13.52
N ASP A 34 -3.70 -1.35 14.70
CA ASP A 34 -2.43 -1.98 15.07
C ASP A 34 -2.09 -3.13 14.13
N LEU A 35 -3.10 -3.90 13.71
CA LEU A 35 -2.93 -4.98 12.75
C LEU A 35 -2.58 -4.46 11.36
N TYR A 36 -3.20 -3.37 10.90
CA TYR A 36 -2.83 -2.71 9.65
C TYR A 36 -1.41 -2.16 9.67
N VAL A 37 -1.00 -1.50 10.76
CA VAL A 37 0.37 -1.00 10.96
C VAL A 37 1.39 -2.15 10.94
N SER A 38 1.09 -3.26 11.60
CA SER A 38 1.92 -4.47 11.59
C SER A 38 2.08 -5.04 10.18
N HIS A 39 0.98 -5.16 9.43
CA HIS A 39 1.03 -5.60 8.04
C HIS A 39 1.81 -4.64 7.13
N LEU A 40 1.70 -3.33 7.34
CA LEU A 40 2.46 -2.33 6.61
C LEU A 40 3.97 -2.47 6.88
N SER A 41 4.35 -2.64 8.15
CA SER A 41 5.75 -2.88 8.52
C SER A 41 6.32 -4.13 7.84
N HIS A 42 5.57 -5.24 7.84
CA HIS A 42 5.99 -6.47 7.15
C HIS A 42 6.05 -6.30 5.63
N LEU A 43 5.16 -5.52 5.03
CA LEU A 43 5.18 -5.21 3.60
C LEU A 43 6.45 -4.42 3.24
N THR A 44 6.75 -3.37 3.99
CA THR A 44 7.94 -2.53 3.80
C THR A 44 9.23 -3.31 3.99
N GLU A 45 9.34 -4.16 5.02
CA GLU A 45 10.55 -4.96 5.23
C GLU A 45 10.83 -5.90 4.03
N LYS A 46 9.80 -6.50 3.45
CA LYS A 46 9.95 -7.38 2.29
C LYS A 46 10.34 -6.61 1.04
N ASP A 47 9.73 -5.44 0.82
CA ASP A 47 10.04 -4.56 -0.31
C ASP A 47 11.50 -4.09 -0.25
N THR A 48 11.97 -3.62 0.91
CA THR A 48 13.39 -3.21 1.09
C THR A 48 14.36 -4.35 0.77
N LYS A 49 14.04 -5.60 1.15
CA LYS A 49 14.88 -6.77 0.81
C LYS A 49 14.87 -7.06 -0.70
N ILE A 50 13.73 -6.89 -1.36
CA ILE A 50 13.64 -7.06 -2.82
C ILE A 50 14.45 -5.97 -3.52
N GLN A 51 14.30 -4.70 -3.13
CA GLN A 51 15.06 -3.57 -3.69
C GLN A 51 16.56 -3.80 -3.57
N HIS A 52 17.03 -4.21 -2.39
CA HIS A 52 18.45 -4.54 -2.18
C HIS A 52 18.94 -5.65 -3.12
N LEU A 53 18.16 -6.73 -3.27
CA LEU A 53 18.51 -7.82 -4.19
C LEU A 53 18.51 -7.37 -5.64
N ASN A 54 17.55 -6.55 -6.06
CA ASN A 54 17.48 -6.00 -7.41
C ASN A 54 18.74 -5.16 -7.70
N ASP A 55 19.15 -4.30 -6.77
CA ASP A 55 20.36 -3.48 -6.90
C ASP A 55 21.63 -4.34 -7.02
N GLU A 56 21.75 -5.40 -6.22
CA GLU A 56 22.88 -6.34 -6.31
C GLU A 56 22.89 -7.10 -7.64
N ILE A 57 21.73 -7.56 -8.12
CA ILE A 57 21.62 -8.25 -9.40
C ILE A 57 21.98 -7.31 -10.55
N LEU A 58 21.49 -6.07 -10.52
CA LEU A 58 21.79 -5.06 -11.54
C LEU A 58 23.29 -4.75 -11.61
N LYS A 59 23.95 -4.55 -10.46
CA LYS A 59 25.42 -4.36 -10.39
C LYS A 59 26.18 -5.55 -10.99
N LEU A 60 25.71 -6.77 -10.74
CA LEU A 60 26.33 -7.97 -11.30
C LEU A 60 26.11 -8.11 -12.81
N ILE A 61 24.95 -7.69 -13.32
CA ILE A 61 24.68 -7.66 -14.77
C ILE A 61 25.62 -6.66 -15.44
N GLN A 62 25.73 -5.44 -14.90
CA GLN A 62 26.59 -4.38 -15.43
C GLN A 62 28.09 -4.74 -15.37
N GLY A 63 28.50 -5.54 -14.37
CA GLY A 63 29.88 -6.01 -14.24
C GLY A 63 30.29 -7.12 -15.23
N LYS A 64 29.39 -7.60 -16.09
CA LYS A 64 29.70 -8.62 -17.10
C LYS A 64 30.35 -8.02 -18.35
N ASP A 65 31.40 -8.70 -18.83
CA ASP A 65 32.15 -8.37 -20.06
C ASP A 65 31.28 -8.26 -21.33
N ARG A 66 30.12 -8.93 -21.36
CA ARG A 66 29.14 -8.90 -22.46
C ARG A 66 27.72 -8.61 -21.97
N CYS A 67 27.54 -7.63 -21.08
CA CYS A 67 26.19 -7.19 -20.73
C CYS A 67 25.54 -6.48 -21.94
N THR A 68 24.27 -6.75 -22.19
CA THR A 68 23.50 -6.02 -23.22
C THR A 68 22.51 -5.07 -22.55
N GLU A 69 22.17 -3.97 -23.24
CA GLU A 69 21.12 -3.04 -22.80
C GLU A 69 19.82 -3.78 -22.45
N ARG A 70 19.45 -4.76 -23.27
CA ARG A 70 18.29 -5.63 -23.02
C ARG A 70 18.36 -6.39 -21.69
N ASP A 71 19.53 -6.86 -21.27
CA ASP A 71 19.67 -7.57 -19.99
C ASP A 71 19.44 -6.61 -18.82
N ILE A 72 19.85 -5.35 -18.97
CA ILE A 72 19.67 -4.29 -17.98
C ILE A 72 18.19 -3.89 -17.91
N CYS A 73 17.56 -3.61 -19.06
CA CYS A 73 16.14 -3.24 -19.12
C CYS A 73 15.24 -4.32 -18.53
N ASN A 74 15.49 -5.60 -18.84
CA ASN A 74 14.71 -6.69 -18.29
C ASN A 74 14.76 -6.76 -16.75
N GLU A 75 15.94 -6.47 -16.14
CA GLU A 75 16.05 -6.47 -14.68
C GLU A 75 15.35 -5.23 -14.07
N ILE A 76 15.46 -4.07 -14.72
CA ILE A 76 14.79 -2.84 -14.29
C ILE A 76 13.26 -3.03 -14.34
N GLU A 77 12.71 -3.49 -15.46
CA GLU A 77 11.27 -3.73 -15.61
C GLU A 77 10.74 -4.75 -14.58
N SER A 78 11.54 -5.79 -14.31
CA SER A 78 11.23 -6.79 -13.27
C SER A 78 11.21 -6.16 -11.88
N ALA A 79 12.12 -5.24 -11.58
CA ALA A 79 12.16 -4.51 -10.31
C ALA A 79 10.96 -3.56 -10.15
N GLU A 80 10.67 -2.74 -11.17
CA GLU A 80 9.57 -1.76 -11.19
C GLU A 80 8.21 -2.45 -10.99
N SER A 81 8.01 -3.64 -11.56
CA SER A 81 6.75 -4.40 -11.37
C SER A 81 6.44 -4.73 -9.91
N TYR A 82 7.46 -4.91 -9.06
CA TYR A 82 7.26 -5.15 -7.63
C TYR A 82 7.13 -3.86 -6.84
N GLU A 83 7.78 -2.78 -7.27
CA GLU A 83 7.59 -1.45 -6.72
C GLU A 83 6.14 -0.97 -6.89
N ASP A 84 5.56 -1.14 -8.08
CA ASP A 84 4.15 -0.80 -8.34
C ASP A 84 3.19 -1.54 -7.40
N LYS A 85 3.44 -2.84 -7.19
CA LYS A 85 2.67 -3.66 -6.24
C LYS A 85 2.84 -3.14 -4.82
N PHE A 86 4.06 -2.83 -4.41
CA PHE A 86 4.34 -2.27 -3.09
C PHE A 86 3.58 -0.96 -2.87
N ILE A 87 3.68 0.00 -3.80
CA ILE A 87 2.99 1.29 -3.72
C ILE A 87 1.49 1.10 -3.60
N TYR A 88 0.89 0.25 -4.43
CA TYR A 88 -0.53 -0.06 -4.37
C TYR A 88 -0.95 -0.57 -2.98
N TRP A 89 -0.27 -1.58 -2.46
CA TRP A 89 -0.63 -2.20 -1.19
C TRP A 89 -0.32 -1.33 0.01
N LYS A 90 0.79 -0.58 -0.02
CA LYS A 90 1.13 0.43 0.98
C LYS A 90 0.03 1.49 1.07
N THR A 91 -0.35 2.08 -0.05
CA THR A 91 -1.40 3.10 -0.11
C THR A 91 -2.73 2.57 0.43
N LYS A 92 -3.05 1.31 0.11
CA LYS A 92 -4.28 0.67 0.58
C LYS A 92 -4.28 0.47 2.11
N LEU A 93 -3.16 0.03 2.67
CA LEU A 93 -2.99 -0.12 4.12
C LEU A 93 -3.00 1.21 4.86
N GLU A 94 -2.30 2.22 4.35
CA GLU A 94 -2.29 3.58 4.94
C GLU A 94 -3.70 4.18 4.99
N ARG A 95 -4.53 3.88 3.98
CA ARG A 95 -5.95 4.27 3.98
C ARG A 95 -6.76 3.53 5.05
N CYS A 96 -6.51 2.24 5.26
CA CYS A 96 -7.15 1.46 6.33
C CYS A 96 -6.77 2.00 7.71
N ILE A 97 -5.48 2.28 7.95
CA ILE A 97 -4.98 2.89 9.19
C ILE A 97 -5.68 4.23 9.43
N SER A 98 -5.72 5.09 8.41
CA SER A 98 -6.36 6.39 8.50
C SER A 98 -7.86 6.30 8.83
N ARG A 99 -8.56 5.25 8.38
CA ARG A 99 -9.98 5.03 8.70
C ARG A 99 -10.18 4.51 10.12
N ALA A 100 -9.34 3.58 10.55
CA ALA A 100 -9.37 3.03 11.91
C ALA A 100 -9.06 4.11 12.96
N ASP A 101 -8.06 4.97 12.70
CA ASP A 101 -7.61 6.01 13.63
C ASP A 101 -8.57 7.20 13.74
N ASN A 102 -9.24 7.57 12.65
CA ASN A 102 -10.14 8.73 12.62
C ASN A 102 -11.60 8.39 12.97
N GLY A 103 -11.90 7.11 13.22
CA GLY A 103 -13.28 6.62 13.22
C GLY A 103 -13.88 6.70 11.82
N ILE A 104 -14.93 5.90 11.55
CA ILE A 104 -15.63 5.85 10.25
C ILE A 104 -15.78 7.26 9.70
N ASP A 105 -15.22 7.51 8.51
CA ASP A 105 -15.34 8.75 7.76
C ASP A 105 -16.81 9.15 7.68
N THR A 106 -17.25 9.99 8.60
CA THR A 106 -18.64 10.40 8.75
C THR A 106 -19.07 11.37 7.66
N HIS A 107 -18.13 11.77 6.80
CA HIS A 107 -18.45 12.36 5.51
C HIS A 107 -19.20 11.39 4.59
N SER A 108 -18.83 10.10 4.60
CA SER A 108 -19.53 9.09 3.79
C SER A 108 -20.92 8.75 4.33
N LYS A 109 -21.10 8.79 5.67
CA LYS A 109 -22.43 8.60 6.28
C LYS A 109 -23.41 9.72 5.93
N ILE A 110 -22.97 10.98 5.95
CA ILE A 110 -23.84 12.12 5.61
C ILE A 110 -24.12 12.17 4.11
N ASP A 111 -23.12 11.89 3.27
CA ASP A 111 -23.30 11.87 1.82
C ASP A 111 -24.31 10.80 1.38
N GLU A 112 -24.36 9.66 2.06
CA GLU A 112 -25.29 8.56 1.79
C GLU A 112 -26.64 8.65 2.56
N ASP A 113 -26.81 9.59 3.50
CA ASP A 113 -28.03 9.71 4.32
C ASP A 113 -29.21 10.25 3.49
N SER A 114 -30.21 9.43 3.20
CA SER A 114 -31.38 9.84 2.40
C SER A 114 -32.32 10.80 3.12
N ASP A 115 -32.22 10.93 4.44
CA ASP A 115 -33.10 11.77 5.25
C ASP A 115 -32.62 13.23 5.32
N ILE A 116 -31.38 13.49 4.89
CA ILE A 116 -30.80 14.84 4.83
C ILE A 116 -30.91 15.38 3.40
N PRO A 117 -31.52 16.58 3.18
CA PRO A 117 -31.50 17.24 1.88
C PRO A 117 -30.07 17.48 1.39
N ASN A 118 -29.83 17.29 0.09
CA ASN A 118 -28.48 17.37 -0.47
C ASN A 118 -27.77 18.71 -0.19
N GLU A 119 -28.52 19.81 -0.18
CA GLU A 119 -28.01 21.16 0.17
C GLU A 119 -27.47 21.22 1.60
N ASP A 120 -28.17 20.60 2.55
CA ASP A 120 -27.78 20.59 3.96
C ASP A 120 -26.55 19.71 4.19
N LYS A 121 -26.39 18.60 3.43
CA LYS A 121 -25.20 17.75 3.48
C LYS A 121 -23.93 18.53 3.16
N TYR A 122 -23.94 19.34 2.09
CA TYR A 122 -22.80 20.17 1.72
C TYR A 122 -22.46 21.19 2.82
N GLN A 123 -23.47 21.80 3.44
CA GLN A 123 -23.25 22.74 4.54
C GLN A 123 -22.69 22.05 5.80
N TYR A 124 -23.18 20.87 6.14
CA TYR A 124 -22.67 20.08 7.27
C TYR A 124 -21.20 19.65 7.06
N LEU A 125 -20.86 19.18 5.86
CA LEU A 125 -19.49 18.80 5.50
C LEU A 125 -18.53 20.00 5.62
N ILE A 126 -18.92 21.16 5.08
CA ILE A 126 -18.11 22.38 5.19
C ILE A 126 -17.92 22.80 6.65
N GLN A 127 -18.98 22.74 7.47
CA GLN A 127 -18.93 23.15 8.87
C GLN A 127 -18.09 22.20 9.75
N SER A 128 -18.09 20.90 9.45
CA SER A 128 -17.31 19.89 10.20
C SER A 128 -15.79 20.05 10.07
N ASN A 129 -15.33 20.70 8.99
CA ASN A 129 -13.92 21.01 8.77
C ASN A 129 -13.38 22.13 9.70
N PHE A 130 -14.25 22.88 10.36
CA PHE A 130 -13.85 23.90 11.33
C PHE A 130 -13.72 23.32 12.75
N LYS A 131 -12.54 23.48 13.36
CA LYS A 131 -12.27 23.02 14.73
C LYS A 131 -13.20 23.73 15.73
N GLY A 132 -13.97 22.95 16.50
CA GLY A 132 -14.87 23.43 17.54
C GLY A 132 -16.32 23.69 17.08
N SER A 133 -16.69 23.31 15.85
CA SER A 133 -18.06 23.43 15.38
C SER A 133 -18.95 22.30 15.94
N ARG A 134 -20.22 22.60 16.22
CA ARG A 134 -21.22 21.59 16.65
C ARG A 134 -21.41 20.50 15.59
N ALA A 135 -21.22 20.84 14.31
CA ALA A 135 -21.25 19.89 13.21
C ALA A 135 -20.16 18.81 13.33
N ARG A 136 -18.99 19.13 13.91
CA ARG A 136 -17.91 18.17 14.16
C ARG A 136 -18.17 17.21 15.34
N GLU A 137 -19.18 17.48 16.16
CA GLU A 137 -19.55 16.61 17.30
C GLU A 137 -20.65 15.60 16.93
N VAL A 138 -21.35 15.83 15.81
CA VAL A 138 -22.38 14.95 15.25
C VAL A 138 -21.90 14.19 14.00
N VAL A 139 -20.69 14.52 13.54
CA VAL A 139 -19.89 13.89 12.49
C VAL A 139 -18.84 13.06 13.22
#